data_AF-I7A4R3-F1
#
_entry.id   AF-I7A4R3-F1
#
_cell.length_a   1.000
_cell.length_b   1.000
_cell.length_c   1.000
_cell.angle_alpha   90.00
_cell.angle_beta   90.00
_cell.angle_gamma   90.00
#
_symmetry.space_group_name_H-M   'P 1'
#
loop_
_entity.id
_entity.type
_entity.pdbx_description
1 polymer ?
#
loop_
_entity_poly.entity_id
_entity_poly.type
_entity_poly.pdbx_seq_one_letter_code
_entity_poly.pdbx_strand_id
1 'polypeptide(L)'
;MSWIKNITEEVNNLKPDNKATRKFPLIFGIIFLSIFLYFQFATGRSYTLLLFLAILSGLAGFLPVKTIYPVYKIWMTIAVFLSYFMSRFILIVLFYFIITPIGLFLRLFGKEFLELRFDKEKKSYWNKREEGYVSDPEKQY
;
A
#
# COMPACT_ATOMS: atom_id res chain seq x y z
N MET A 1 10.67 -10.64 -19.16
CA MET A 1 9.81 -9.99 -18.13
C MET A 1 9.40 -11.01 -17.08
N SER A 2 10.16 -11.14 -15.99
CA SER A 2 9.86 -12.07 -14.88
C SER A 2 8.61 -11.65 -14.08
N TRP A 3 8.44 -10.34 -13.84
CA TRP A 3 7.34 -9.81 -13.05
C TRP A 3 5.95 -9.95 -13.69
N ILE A 4 5.84 -9.89 -15.03
CA ILE A 4 4.56 -10.10 -15.74
C ILE A 4 4.09 -11.54 -15.54
N LYS A 5 5.01 -12.52 -15.61
CA LYS A 5 4.68 -13.93 -15.39
C LYS A 5 4.10 -14.16 -14.00
N ASN A 6 4.74 -13.61 -12.97
CA ASN A 6 4.26 -13.72 -11.59
C ASN A 6 2.84 -13.15 -11.41
N ILE A 7 2.57 -11.96 -11.97
CA ILE A 7 1.24 -11.34 -11.90
C ILE A 7 0.20 -12.20 -12.62
N THR A 8 0.53 -12.68 -13.82
CA THR A 8 -0.39 -13.53 -14.59
C THR A 8 -0.63 -14.89 -13.93
N GLU A 9 0.37 -15.47 -13.27
CA GLU A 9 0.25 -16.70 -12.50
C GLU A 9 -0.63 -16.48 -11.26
N GLU A 10 -0.45 -15.38 -10.55
CA GLU A 10 -1.27 -15.02 -9.39
C GLU A 10 -2.73 -14.81 -9.79
N VAL A 11 -2.98 -14.10 -10.90
CA VAL A 11 -4.33 -13.91 -11.47
C VAL A 11 -4.95 -15.23 -11.96
N ASN A 12 -4.17 -16.11 -12.56
CA ASN A 12 -4.66 -17.41 -13.02
C ASN A 12 -4.89 -18.39 -11.86
N ASN A 13 -4.15 -18.24 -10.76
CA ASN A 13 -4.34 -18.99 -9.51
C ASN A 13 -5.46 -18.44 -8.63
N LEU A 14 -6.10 -17.32 -9.01
CA LEU A 14 -7.32 -16.87 -8.37
C LEU A 14 -8.40 -17.93 -8.56
N LYS A 15 -8.58 -18.78 -7.54
CA LYS A 15 -9.63 -19.78 -7.52
C LYS A 15 -10.97 -19.07 -7.71
N PRO A 16 -11.83 -19.53 -8.63
CA PRO A 16 -13.17 -18.98 -8.78
C PRO A 16 -13.97 -19.26 -7.51
N ASP A 17 -13.98 -18.31 -6.58
CA ASP A 17 -14.86 -18.38 -5.42
C ASP A 17 -16.22 -17.82 -5.81
N ASN A 18 -17.20 -18.73 -5.92
CA ASN A 18 -18.58 -18.41 -6.22
C ASN A 18 -19.18 -17.45 -5.17
N LYS A 19 -18.73 -17.52 -3.91
CA LYS A 19 -19.20 -16.63 -2.84
C LYS A 19 -18.64 -15.23 -3.01
N ALA A 20 -17.33 -15.07 -3.20
CA ALA A 20 -16.71 -13.77 -3.47
C ALA A 20 -17.28 -13.11 -4.74
N THR A 21 -17.43 -13.87 -5.83
CA THR A 21 -17.97 -13.36 -7.10
C THR A 21 -19.40 -12.85 -6.94
N ARG A 22 -20.23 -13.49 -6.10
CA ARG A 22 -21.61 -13.04 -5.83
C ARG A 22 -21.67 -11.83 -4.90
N LYS A 23 -20.74 -11.73 -3.94
CA LYS A 23 -20.64 -10.58 -3.03
C LYS A 23 -20.12 -9.33 -3.73
N PHE A 24 -19.28 -9.49 -4.76
CA PHE A 24 -18.71 -8.39 -5.52
C PHE A 24 -19.74 -7.32 -5.96
N PRO A 25 -20.77 -7.63 -6.78
CA PRO A 25 -21.74 -6.62 -7.22
C PRO A 25 -22.56 -6.03 -6.06
N LEU A 26 -22.85 -6.80 -5.01
CA LEU A 26 -23.54 -6.32 -3.81
C LEU A 26 -22.72 -5.27 -3.06
N ILE A 27 -21.41 -5.50 -2.89
CA ILE A 27 -20.51 -4.54 -2.24
C ILE A 27 -20.46 -3.23 -3.03
N PHE A 28 -20.32 -3.31 -4.36
CA PHE A 28 -20.34 -2.12 -5.22
C PHE A 28 -21.69 -1.39 -5.16
N GLY A 29 -22.80 -2.12 -5.14
CA GLY A 29 -24.13 -1.52 -4.98
C GLY A 29 -24.30 -0.77 -3.66
N ILE A 30 -23.82 -1.34 -2.55
CA ILE A 30 -23.83 -0.67 -1.24
C ILE A 30 -22.95 0.59 -1.28
N ILE A 31 -21.74 0.51 -1.85
CA ILE A 31 -20.84 1.67 -1.95
C ILE A 31 -21.49 2.80 -2.76
N PHE A 32 -22.04 2.50 -3.95
CA PHE A 32 -22.70 3.51 -4.78
C PHE A 32 -23.94 4.09 -4.10
N LEU A 33 -24.71 3.26 -3.40
CA LEU A 33 -25.86 3.71 -2.60
C LEU A 33 -25.43 4.64 -1.46
N SER A 34 -24.38 4.28 -0.72
CA SER A 34 -23.85 5.13 0.36
C SER A 34 -23.35 6.48 -0.17
N ILE A 35 -22.66 6.49 -1.30
CA ILE A 35 -22.21 7.73 -1.97
C ILE A 35 -23.41 8.56 -2.43
N PHE A 36 -24.42 7.92 -3.04
CA PHE A 36 -25.64 8.59 -3.45
C PHE A 36 -26.36 9.26 -2.27
N LEU A 37 -26.56 8.52 -1.18
CA LEU A 37 -27.21 9.05 0.04
C LEU A 37 -26.39 10.20 0.63
N TYR A 38 -25.06 10.05 0.69
CA TYR A 38 -24.18 11.11 1.19
C TYR A 38 -24.35 12.41 0.38
N PHE A 39 -24.28 12.34 -0.96
CA PHE A 39 -24.46 13.53 -1.79
C PHE A 39 -25.88 14.10 -1.73
N GLN A 40 -26.89 13.22 -1.69
CA GLN A 40 -28.29 13.63 -1.59
C GLN A 40 -28.55 14.42 -0.30
N PHE A 41 -28.05 13.96 0.84
CA PHE A 41 -28.25 14.62 2.14
C PHE A 41 -27.28 15.79 2.38
N ALA A 42 -26.04 15.72 1.90
CA ALA A 42 -25.03 16.75 2.17
C ALA A 42 -25.11 17.95 1.21
N THR A 43 -25.52 17.75 -0.05
CA THR A 43 -25.46 18.80 -1.09
C THR A 43 -26.79 19.09 -1.77
N GLY A 44 -27.84 18.30 -1.51
CA GLY A 44 -29.17 18.47 -2.12
C GLY A 44 -29.22 18.26 -3.63
N ARG A 45 -28.08 17.96 -4.27
CA ARG A 45 -27.98 17.60 -5.69
C ARG A 45 -28.14 16.10 -5.81
N SER A 46 -29.18 15.70 -6.54
CA SER A 46 -29.40 14.30 -6.84
C SER A 46 -28.58 13.88 -8.05
N TYR A 47 -27.62 12.99 -7.84
CA TYR A 47 -26.92 12.34 -8.93
C TYR A 47 -27.67 11.06 -9.29
N THR A 48 -28.71 11.17 -10.13
CA THR A 48 -29.53 10.04 -10.57
C THR A 48 -28.70 8.92 -11.22
N LEU A 49 -27.56 9.26 -11.83
CA LEU A 49 -26.58 8.30 -12.35
C LEU A 49 -26.03 7.37 -11.26
N LEU A 50 -25.68 7.90 -10.07
CA LEU A 50 -25.17 7.10 -8.96
C LEU A 50 -26.23 6.11 -8.45
N LEU A 51 -27.49 6.54 -8.37
CA LEU A 51 -28.61 5.66 -8.02
C LEU A 51 -28.82 4.56 -9.06
N PHE A 52 -28.75 4.90 -10.35
CA PHE A 52 -28.86 3.92 -11.42
C PHE A 52 -27.74 2.87 -11.35
N LEU A 53 -26.48 3.29 -11.13
CA LEU A 53 -25.36 2.37 -10.93
C LEU A 53 -25.53 1.49 -9.69
N ALA A 54 -26.04 2.04 -8.59
CA ALA A 54 -26.31 1.28 -7.36
C ALA A 54 -27.36 0.18 -7.60
N ILE A 55 -28.46 0.52 -8.28
CA ILE A 55 -29.52 -0.44 -8.61
C ILE A 55 -29.00 -1.49 -9.60
N LEU A 56 -28.28 -1.07 -10.65
CA LEU A 56 -27.75 -1.96 -11.67
C LEU A 56 -26.77 -2.98 -11.05
N SER A 57 -25.86 -2.52 -10.19
CA SER A 57 -24.92 -3.40 -9.49
C SER A 57 -25.61 -4.27 -8.44
N GLY A 58 -26.60 -3.76 -7.71
CA GLY A 58 -27.43 -4.56 -6.81
C GLY A 58 -28.17 -5.70 -7.54
N LEU A 59 -28.81 -5.39 -8.67
CA LEU A 59 -29.49 -6.35 -9.53
C LEU A 59 -28.51 -7.36 -10.14
N ALA A 60 -27.29 -6.93 -10.48
CA ALA A 60 -26.25 -7.83 -10.93
C ALA A 60 -25.88 -8.90 -9.89
N GLY A 61 -26.11 -8.67 -8.59
CA GLY A 61 -25.94 -9.69 -7.55
C GLY A 61 -26.93 -10.86 -7.61
N PHE A 62 -28.04 -10.71 -8.32
CA PHE A 62 -29.04 -11.76 -8.56
C PHE A 62 -28.80 -12.53 -9.87
N LEU A 63 -27.94 -12.02 -10.76
CA LEU A 63 -27.58 -12.69 -12.01
C LEU A 63 -26.75 -13.97 -11.74
N PRO A 64 -26.75 -14.93 -12.69
CA PRO A 64 -25.90 -16.10 -12.57
C PRO A 64 -24.42 -15.73 -12.49
N VAL A 65 -23.69 -16.39 -11.59
CA VAL A 65 -22.25 -16.16 -11.34
C VAL A 65 -21.42 -16.22 -12.62
N LYS A 66 -21.83 -17.05 -13.59
CA LYS A 66 -21.16 -17.19 -14.90
C LYS A 66 -21.05 -15.87 -15.67
N THR A 67 -22.05 -14.99 -15.57
CA THR A 67 -22.07 -13.70 -16.28
C THR A 67 -21.22 -12.65 -15.56
N ILE A 68 -21.16 -12.72 -14.22
CA ILE A 68 -20.45 -11.76 -13.36
C ILE A 68 -18.95 -12.09 -13.30
N TYR A 69 -18.59 -13.37 -13.43
CA TYR A 69 -17.22 -13.86 -13.35
C TYR A 69 -16.22 -13.16 -14.28
N PRO A 70 -16.48 -12.90 -15.58
CA PRO A 70 -15.53 -12.18 -16.43
C PRO A 70 -15.24 -10.76 -15.92
N VAL A 71 -16.29 -10.04 -15.47
CA VAL A 71 -16.14 -8.70 -14.89
C VAL A 71 -15.32 -8.76 -13.60
N TYR A 72 -15.63 -9.72 -12.73
CA TYR A 72 -14.88 -9.96 -11.50
C TYR A 72 -13.40 -10.27 -11.79
N LYS A 73 -13.11 -11.12 -12.78
CA LYS A 73 -11.73 -11.48 -13.16
C LYS A 73 -10.95 -10.27 -13.67
N ILE A 74 -11.55 -9.44 -14.53
CA ILE A 74 -10.92 -8.20 -15.00
C ILE A 74 -10.62 -7.27 -13.83
N TRP A 75 -11.59 -7.07 -12.94
CA TRP A 75 -11.40 -6.24 -11.76
C TRP A 75 -10.27 -6.76 -10.84
N MET A 76 -10.26 -8.06 -10.57
CA MET A 76 -9.21 -8.68 -9.75
C MET A 76 -7.83 -8.57 -10.40
N THR A 77 -7.75 -8.65 -11.73
CA THR A 77 -6.49 -8.43 -12.47
C THR A 77 -5.95 -7.01 -12.23
N ILE A 78 -6.83 -6.01 -12.28
CA ILE A 78 -6.49 -4.61 -11.97
C ILE A 78 -6.02 -4.50 -10.51
N ALA A 79 -6.71 -5.15 -9.57
CA ALA A 79 -6.34 -5.14 -8.16
C ALA A 79 -4.94 -5.73 -7.91
N VAL A 80 -4.58 -6.84 -8.56
CA VAL A 80 -3.24 -7.44 -8.47
C VAL A 80 -2.18 -6.49 -9.04
N PHE A 81 -2.45 -5.90 -10.20
CA PHE A 81 -1.55 -4.92 -10.79
C PHE A 81 -1.35 -3.69 -9.89
N LEU A 82 -2.43 -3.21 -9.27
CA LEU A 82 -2.38 -2.10 -8.34
C LEU A 82 -1.61 -2.47 -7.06
N SER A 83 -1.80 -3.67 -6.52
CA SER A 83 -1.04 -4.18 -5.37
C SER A 83 0.47 -4.22 -5.67
N TYR A 84 0.82 -4.67 -6.88
CA TYR A 84 2.19 -4.61 -7.36
C TYR A 84 2.73 -3.17 -7.37
N PHE A 85 1.97 -2.21 -7.86
CA PHE A 85 2.40 -0.81 -7.82
C PHE A 85 2.51 -0.25 -6.40
N MET A 86 1.51 -0.53 -5.55
CA MET A 86 1.40 0.00 -4.19
C MET A 86 2.54 -0.46 -3.29
N SER A 87 2.98 -1.71 -3.39
CA SER A 87 4.14 -2.20 -2.62
C SER A 87 5.43 -1.39 -2.88
N ARG A 88 5.66 -0.94 -4.12
CA ARG A 88 6.82 -0.08 -4.46
C ARG A 88 6.58 1.35 -4.02
N PHE A 89 5.35 1.83 -4.21
CA PHE A 89 4.95 3.17 -3.78
C PHE A 89 5.11 3.35 -2.27
N ILE A 90 4.70 2.37 -1.45
CA ILE A 90 4.86 2.41 0.02
C ILE A 90 6.33 2.57 0.42
N LEU A 91 7.24 1.85 -0.26
CA LEU A 91 8.67 1.91 0.02
C LEU A 91 9.26 3.27 -0.35
N ILE A 92 8.86 3.82 -1.51
CA ILE A 92 9.29 5.16 -1.94
C ILE A 92 8.82 6.19 -0.91
N VAL A 93 7.54 6.17 -0.54
CA VAL A 93 6.99 7.11 0.44
C VAL A 93 7.69 6.97 1.78
N LEU A 94 7.86 5.75 2.29
CA LEU A 94 8.54 5.51 3.57
C LEU A 94 9.99 6.02 3.55
N PHE A 95 10.73 5.77 2.47
CA PHE A 95 12.12 6.22 2.39
C PHE A 95 12.22 7.75 2.26
N TYR A 96 11.44 8.35 1.37
CA TYR A 96 11.56 9.79 1.06
C TYR A 96 10.82 10.71 2.02
N PHE A 97 9.71 10.28 2.60
CA PHE A 97 8.90 11.12 3.51
C PHE A 97 9.11 10.81 4.98
N ILE A 98 9.68 9.65 5.34
CA ILE A 98 9.94 9.30 6.75
C ILE A 98 11.45 9.26 6.99
N ILE A 99 12.16 8.33 6.35
CA ILE A 99 13.59 8.10 6.65
C ILE A 99 14.47 9.30 6.26
N THR A 100 14.30 9.81 5.03
CA THR A 100 15.10 10.91 4.48
C THR A 100 14.96 12.20 5.31
N PRO A 101 13.76 12.70 5.64
CA PRO A 101 13.65 13.90 6.46
C PRO A 101 14.17 13.68 7.87
N ILE A 102 14.00 12.49 8.47
CA ILE A 102 14.62 12.19 9.77
C ILE A 102 16.14 12.34 9.69
N GLY A 103 16.79 11.76 8.68
CA GLY A 103 18.23 11.92 8.45
C GLY A 103 18.63 13.38 8.18
N LEU A 104 17.81 14.12 7.41
CA LEU A 104 18.03 15.54 7.14
C LEU A 104 17.92 16.38 8.41
N PHE A 105 16.91 16.13 9.26
CA PHE A 105 16.74 16.79 10.55
C PHE A 105 17.91 16.48 11.47
N LEU A 106 18.33 15.22 11.60
CA LEU A 106 19.51 14.85 12.40
C LEU A 106 20.78 15.59 11.94
N ARG A 107 20.96 15.74 10.62
CA ARG A 107 22.07 16.50 10.03
C ARG A 107 21.94 18.00 10.30
N LEU A 108 20.74 18.58 10.22
CA LEU A 108 20.49 20.00 10.54
C LEU A 108 20.69 20.30 12.04
N PHE A 109 20.32 19.38 12.92
CA PHE A 109 20.57 19.48 14.37
C PHE A 109 22.02 19.13 14.76
N GLY A 110 22.90 18.88 13.79
CA GLY A 110 24.33 18.65 14.04
C GLY A 110 24.65 17.34 14.75
N LYS A 111 23.69 16.41 14.86
CA LYS A 111 23.93 15.07 15.41
C LYS A 111 24.51 14.17 14.32
N GLU A 112 25.82 14.27 14.13
CA GLU A 112 26.59 13.30 13.37
C GLU A 112 26.89 12.09 14.27
N PHE A 113 26.15 10.98 14.09
CA PHE A 113 26.42 9.72 14.81
C PHE A 113 27.78 9.10 14.46
N LEU A 114 28.35 9.49 13.31
CA LEU A 114 29.69 9.11 12.87
C LEU A 114 30.47 10.38 12.62
N GLU A 115 31.68 10.49 13.17
CA GLU A 115 32.67 11.51 12.81
C GLU A 115 33.10 11.31 11.35
N LEU A 116 32.27 11.75 10.41
CA LEU A 116 32.49 11.61 8.96
C LEU A 116 33.36 12.73 8.39
N ARG A 117 33.71 13.73 9.21
CA ARG A 117 34.58 14.84 8.82
C ARG A 117 36.03 14.35 8.83
N PHE A 118 36.63 14.27 7.63
CA PHE A 118 38.06 13.99 7.48
C PHE A 118 38.88 15.16 8.03
N ASP A 119 39.46 14.95 9.19
CA ASP A 119 40.40 15.87 9.82
C ASP A 119 41.83 15.50 9.39
N LYS A 120 42.44 16.36 8.58
CA LYS A 120 43.81 16.14 8.08
C LYS A 120 44.88 16.35 9.15
N GLU A 121 44.53 16.96 10.29
CA GLU A 121 45.46 17.18 11.40
C GLU A 121 45.38 16.09 12.48
N LYS A 122 44.36 15.23 12.46
CA LYS A 122 44.28 14.06 13.36
C LYS A 122 45.34 13.02 12.98
N LYS A 123 46.25 12.72 13.92
CA LYS A 123 47.26 11.64 13.80
C LYS A 123 46.66 10.23 13.72
N SER A 124 45.44 10.03 14.21
CA SER A 124 44.72 8.76 14.16
C SER A 124 43.22 8.98 14.35
N TYR A 125 42.40 8.24 13.62
CA TYR A 125 40.94 8.20 13.75
C TYR A 125 40.46 7.15 14.76
N TRP A 126 41.38 6.48 15.45
CA TRP A 126 41.05 5.43 16.41
C TRP A 126 40.42 6.03 17.67
N ASN A 127 39.16 5.71 17.95
CA ASN A 127 38.55 6.02 19.24
C ASN A 127 39.21 5.16 20.32
N LYS A 128 40.05 5.80 21.15
CA LYS A 128 40.64 5.13 22.32
C LYS A 128 39.54 4.74 23.28
N ARG A 129 39.47 3.44 23.58
CA ARG A 129 38.56 2.90 24.60
C ARG A 129 39.11 3.25 25.98
N GLU A 130 38.23 3.66 26.90
CA GLU A 130 38.64 3.96 28.27
C GLU A 130 39.16 2.69 28.97
N GLU A 131 40.27 2.81 29.71
CA GLU A 131 40.84 1.73 30.50
C GLU A 131 39.86 1.36 31.62
N GLY A 132 39.28 0.16 31.55
CA GLY A 132 38.23 -0.30 32.46
C GLY A 132 36.90 -0.63 31.78
N TYR A 133 36.78 -0.45 30.45
CA TYR A 133 35.61 -0.87 29.70
C TYR A 133 35.53 -2.41 29.61
N VAL A 134 34.82 -3.04 30.56
CA VAL A 134 34.50 -4.46 30.50
C VAL A 134 33.46 -4.66 29.40
N SER A 135 33.84 -5.35 28.31
CA SER A 135 32.89 -5.76 27.28
C SER A 135 31.94 -6.80 27.89
N ASP A 136 30.74 -6.36 28.24
CA ASP A 136 29.64 -7.20 28.69
C ASP A 136 29.09 -8.00 27.48
N PRO A 137 29.43 -9.28 27.33
CA PRO A 137 29.10 -10.06 26.13
C PRO A 137 27.59 -10.27 25.98
N GLU A 138 26.82 -10.12 27.07
CA GLU A 138 25.37 -10.31 27.07
C GLU A 138 24.60 -9.13 26.45
N LYS A 139 25.21 -7.94 26.38
CA LYS A 139 24.57 -6.73 25.84
C LYS A 139 24.84 -6.46 24.36
N GLN A 140 25.47 -7.41 23.67
CA GLN A 140 25.83 -7.27 22.25
C GLN A 140 24.80 -7.86 21.27
N TYR A 141 23.71 -8.46 21.76
CA TYR A 141 22.64 -9.06 20.94
C TYR A 141 21.31 -8.33 21.15
#